data_AF-A0A9N9C9Q1-F1
#
_entry.id   AF-A0A9N9C9Q1-F1
#
_cell.length_a   1.000
_cell.length_b   1.000
_cell.length_c   1.000
_cell.angle_alpha   90.00
_cell.angle_beta   90.00
_cell.angle_gamma   90.00
#
_symmetry.space_group_name_H-M   'P 1'
#
loop_
_entity.id
_entity.type
_entity.pdbx_description
1 polymer ?
#
loop_
_entity_poly.entity_id
_entity_poly.type
_entity_poly.pdbx_seq_one_letter_code
_entity_poly.pdbx_strand_id
1 'polypeptide(L)'
;LNMQRCTVRNRVLKYTYGIEIKSEWKPGDPPQRRTADGRINIFKRLAQRGMEVSADSKFGYELMPTSPDQTEMKIDIYTTCEDTAKYCDDPGVKLLGVLSIKLPNANLGLARSVNFSLMFGKMEIEAQAKDTLTGNTYETSFALSL
;
A
#
# COMPACT_ATOMS: atom_id res chain seq x y z
N LEU A 1 16.34 11.80 -32.88
CA LEU A 1 15.29 11.02 -32.17
C LEU A 1 15.96 9.79 -31.54
N ASN A 2 16.47 9.93 -30.32
CA ASN A 2 16.98 8.77 -29.58
C ASN A 2 15.78 8.01 -29.01
N MET A 3 15.31 6.99 -29.73
CA MET A 3 14.44 5.98 -29.15
C MET A 3 15.26 5.22 -28.11
N GLN A 4 15.15 5.64 -26.85
CA GLN A 4 15.63 4.85 -25.73
C GLN A 4 14.90 3.51 -25.79
N ARG A 5 15.61 2.43 -26.14
CA ARG A 5 15.10 1.06 -26.09
C ARG A 5 14.74 0.78 -24.63
N CYS A 6 13.49 1.03 -24.25
CA CYS A 6 12.94 0.56 -22.99
C CYS A 6 12.91 -0.96 -23.10
N THR A 7 13.97 -1.61 -22.63
CA THR A 7 13.98 -3.07 -22.52
C THR A 7 13.04 -3.37 -21.36
N VAL A 8 11.78 -3.64 -21.67
CA VAL A 8 10.79 -4.06 -20.69
C VAL A 8 11.31 -5.35 -20.06
N ARG A 9 11.83 -5.25 -18.84
CA ARG A 9 12.25 -6.41 -18.06
C ARG A 9 11.06 -6.83 -17.23
N ASN A 10 10.55 -8.03 -17.51
CA ASN A 10 9.58 -8.67 -16.67
C ASN A 10 10.27 -9.34 -15.48
N ARG A 11 9.53 -9.55 -14.39
CA ARG A 11 9.97 -10.35 -13.24
C ARG A 11 8.80 -11.09 -12.64
N VAL A 12 9.11 -12.22 -12.03
CA VAL A 12 8.15 -12.98 -11.22
C VAL A 12 8.29 -12.55 -9.76
N LEU A 13 7.20 -12.09 -9.14
CA LEU A 13 7.21 -11.63 -7.76
C LEU A 13 7.44 -12.79 -6.77
N LYS A 14 8.42 -12.64 -5.87
CA LYS A 14 8.72 -13.65 -4.84
C LYS A 14 7.74 -13.65 -3.66
N TYR A 15 7.08 -12.53 -3.43
CA TYR A 15 6.15 -12.32 -2.34
C TYR A 15 4.85 -11.73 -2.86
N THR A 16 3.80 -11.91 -2.08
CA THR A 16 2.57 -11.14 -2.17
C THR A 16 2.79 -9.82 -1.42
N TYR A 17 2.50 -8.70 -2.07
CA TYR A 17 2.63 -7.36 -1.52
C TYR A 17 1.25 -6.78 -1.24
N GLY A 18 1.12 -6.05 -0.14
CA GLY A 18 -0.13 -5.39 0.24
C GLY A 18 0.11 -4.27 1.23
N ILE A 19 -0.98 -3.58 1.59
CA ILE A 19 -0.98 -2.49 2.56
C ILE A 19 -1.97 -2.76 3.68
N GLU A 20 -1.77 -2.15 4.84
CA GLU A 20 -2.80 -2.11 5.86
C GLU A 20 -3.95 -1.19 5.44
N ILE A 21 -5.18 -1.68 5.58
CA ILE A 21 -6.39 -0.86 5.50
C ILE A 21 -7.16 -1.00 6.81
N LYS A 22 -7.34 0.14 7.49
CA LYS A 22 -8.13 0.22 8.72
C LYS A 22 -9.62 0.39 8.41
N SER A 23 -10.35 -0.72 8.41
CA SER A 23 -11.77 -0.78 8.06
C SER A 23 -12.66 -0.79 9.31
N GLU A 24 -13.94 -0.45 9.16
CA GLU A 24 -14.93 -0.68 10.21
C GLU A 24 -15.04 -2.19 10.52
N TRP A 25 -15.01 -2.55 11.79
CA TRP A 25 -15.28 -3.93 12.21
C TRP A 25 -16.79 -4.19 12.14
N LYS A 26 -17.19 -5.32 11.57
CA LYS A 26 -18.59 -5.68 11.35
C LYS A 26 -18.95 -7.03 11.99
N PRO A 27 -20.24 -7.28 12.29
CA PRO A 27 -20.68 -8.60 12.71
C PRO A 27 -20.27 -9.67 11.69
N GLY A 28 -19.53 -10.68 12.16
CA GLY A 28 -18.91 -11.72 11.33
C GLY A 28 -17.38 -11.61 11.24
N ASP A 29 -16.81 -10.45 11.53
CA ASP A 29 -15.36 -10.30 11.68
C ASP A 29 -14.86 -10.99 12.97
N PRO A 30 -13.59 -11.43 13.01
CA PRO A 30 -13.02 -12.04 14.20
C PRO A 30 -13.03 -11.05 15.38
N PRO A 31 -13.68 -11.37 16.52
CA PRO A 31 -13.84 -10.44 17.64
C PRO A 31 -12.51 -10.04 18.29
N GLN A 32 -11.53 -10.95 18.31
CA GLN A 32 -10.18 -10.72 18.83
C GLN A 32 -9.35 -9.75 18.00
N ARG A 33 -9.76 -9.44 16.76
CA ARG A 33 -9.07 -8.48 15.87
C ARG A 33 -9.76 -7.11 15.85
N ARG A 34 -10.78 -6.91 16.69
CA ARG A 34 -11.43 -5.61 16.85
C ARG A 34 -10.52 -4.68 17.64
N THR A 35 -10.14 -3.56 17.03
CA THR A 35 -9.36 -2.51 17.68
C THR A 35 -10.22 -1.71 18.66
N ALA A 36 -9.58 -0.97 19.57
CA ALA A 36 -10.27 -0.16 20.58
C ALA A 36 -11.20 0.90 19.97
N ASP A 37 -10.89 1.41 18.77
CA ASP A 37 -11.73 2.35 18.02
C ASP A 37 -12.81 1.66 17.17
N GLY A 38 -13.07 0.37 17.39
CA GLY A 38 -14.13 -0.38 16.73
C GLY A 38 -13.82 -0.73 15.26
N ARG A 39 -12.54 -0.85 14.92
CA ARG A 39 -12.06 -1.14 13.57
C ARG A 39 -11.33 -2.47 13.48
N ILE A 40 -10.87 -2.79 12.29
CA ILE A 40 -10.06 -3.97 11.99
C ILE A 40 -8.98 -3.63 10.95
N ASN A 41 -7.78 -4.16 11.17
CA ASN A 41 -6.63 -3.95 10.29
C ASN A 41 -6.57 -5.09 9.26
N ILE A 42 -6.86 -4.77 8.01
CA ILE A 42 -6.94 -5.75 6.91
C ILE A 42 -5.67 -5.65 6.07
N PHE A 43 -5.09 -6.82 5.73
CA PHE A 43 -4.05 -6.89 4.71
C PHE A 43 -4.71 -6.80 3.33
N LYS A 44 -4.63 -5.63 2.70
CA LYS A 44 -5.16 -5.40 1.36
C LYS A 44 -4.07 -5.70 0.33
N ARG A 45 -4.20 -6.85 -0.33
CA ARG A 45 -3.30 -7.30 -1.40
C ARG A 45 -3.28 -6.32 -2.58
N LEU A 46 -2.09 -5.98 -3.06
CA LEU A 46 -1.82 -5.17 -4.25
C LEU A 46 -1.34 -6.05 -5.42
N ALA A 47 -0.37 -6.92 -5.15
CA ALA A 47 0.23 -7.80 -6.14
C ALA A 47 0.52 -9.17 -5.50
N GLN A 48 0.26 -10.25 -6.23
CA GLN A 48 0.40 -11.61 -5.73
C GLN A 48 1.77 -12.20 -6.08
N ARG A 49 2.31 -13.03 -5.19
CA ARG A 49 3.46 -13.89 -5.49
C ARG A 49 3.21 -14.69 -6.77
N GLY A 50 4.26 -14.91 -7.55
CA GLY A 50 4.19 -15.65 -8.81
C GLY A 50 3.67 -14.83 -9.99
N MET A 51 3.14 -13.62 -9.76
CA MET A 51 2.73 -12.73 -10.83
C MET A 51 3.95 -12.22 -11.60
N GLU A 52 3.88 -12.28 -12.93
CA GLU A 52 4.85 -11.63 -13.80
C GLU A 52 4.47 -10.15 -13.96
N VAL A 53 5.39 -9.25 -13.61
CA VAL A 53 5.17 -7.79 -13.67
C VAL A 53 6.26 -7.12 -14.49
N SER A 54 5.88 -6.10 -15.25
CA SER A 54 6.83 -5.23 -15.96
C SER A 54 7.31 -4.11 -15.02
N ALA A 55 8.47 -3.53 -15.32
CA ALA A 55 9.08 -2.47 -14.51
C ALA A 55 8.16 -1.24 -14.30
N ASP A 56 7.28 -0.94 -15.26
CA ASP A 56 6.40 0.24 -15.23
C ASP A 56 5.00 -0.06 -14.65
N SER A 57 4.76 -1.30 -14.20
CA SER A 57 3.46 -1.69 -13.65
C SER A 57 3.23 -1.02 -12.29
N LYS A 58 2.07 -0.36 -12.15
CA LYS A 58 1.61 0.30 -10.92
C LYS A 58 0.47 -0.48 -10.29
N PHE A 59 0.60 -0.80 -9.02
CA PHE A 59 -0.44 -1.48 -8.23
C PHE A 59 -0.86 -0.58 -7.07
N GLY A 60 -2.13 -0.22 -6.98
CA GLY A 60 -2.51 0.85 -6.07
C GLY A 60 -3.99 0.94 -5.76
N TYR A 61 -4.29 1.80 -4.78
CA TYR A 61 -5.64 2.15 -4.36
C TYR A 61 -5.72 3.64 -4.06
N GLU A 62 -6.91 4.20 -4.20
CA GLU A 62 -7.25 5.48 -3.60
C GLU A 62 -7.54 5.26 -2.11
N LEU A 63 -6.89 6.05 -1.26
CA LEU A 63 -6.99 5.98 0.19
C LEU A 63 -7.59 7.26 0.74
N MET A 64 -8.38 7.13 1.80
CA MET A 64 -8.99 8.25 2.52
C MET A 64 -8.58 8.22 3.99
N PRO A 65 -8.57 9.37 4.68
CA PRO A 65 -8.37 9.44 6.11
C PRO A 65 -9.33 8.52 6.87
N THR A 66 -8.86 8.00 8.00
CA THR A 66 -9.67 7.24 8.95
C THR A 66 -10.55 8.16 9.78
N SER A 67 -10.06 9.35 10.16
CA SER A 67 -10.82 10.37 10.89
C SER A 67 -10.84 11.72 10.15
N PRO A 68 -11.89 12.54 10.32
CA PRO A 68 -12.00 13.84 9.65
C PRO A 68 -10.85 14.81 9.97
N ASP A 69 -10.28 14.72 11.16
CA ASP A 69 -9.24 15.60 11.69
C ASP A 69 -7.81 15.06 11.47
N GLN A 70 -7.65 13.86 10.89
CA GLN A 70 -6.35 13.23 10.66
C GLN A 70 -5.47 14.12 9.77
N THR A 71 -4.29 14.49 10.26
CA THR A 71 -3.33 15.38 9.56
C THR A 71 -2.11 14.64 8.98
N GLU A 72 -1.95 13.36 9.30
CA GLU A 72 -0.92 12.48 8.77
C GLU A 72 -1.53 11.12 8.44
N MET A 73 -1.19 10.56 7.28
CA MET A 73 -1.50 9.18 6.89
C MET A 73 -0.21 8.38 6.84
N LYS A 74 -0.18 7.25 7.56
CA LYS A 74 0.89 6.25 7.45
C LYS A 74 0.35 5.07 6.65
N ILE A 75 1.08 4.68 5.62
CA ILE A 75 0.75 3.53 4.78
C ILE A 75 1.79 2.47 5.08
N ASP A 76 1.40 1.48 5.86
CA ASP A 76 2.22 0.33 6.20
C ASP A 76 2.15 -0.67 5.05
N ILE A 77 3.31 -1.01 4.49
CA ILE A 77 3.46 -1.89 3.33
C ILE A 77 4.00 -3.23 3.83
N TYR A 78 3.33 -4.31 3.48
CA TYR A 78 3.60 -5.66 3.96
C TYR A 78 3.94 -6.62 2.83
N THR A 79 4.64 -7.69 3.19
CA THR A 79 4.97 -8.82 2.34
C THR A 79 4.54 -10.13 2.99
N THR A 80 4.20 -11.14 2.19
CA THR A 80 3.96 -12.50 2.68
C THR A 80 4.23 -13.54 1.60
N CYS A 81 4.54 -14.76 2.01
CA CYS A 81 4.55 -15.94 1.14
C CYS A 81 3.17 -16.62 1.06
N GLU A 82 2.25 -16.26 1.94
CA GLU A 82 0.94 -16.90 2.07
C GLU A 82 -0.07 -16.29 1.09
N ASP A 83 -0.63 -17.10 0.21
CA ASP A 83 -1.64 -16.66 -0.76
C ASP A 83 -3.00 -16.34 -0.11
N THR A 84 -3.21 -16.82 1.12
CA THR A 84 -4.49 -16.71 1.85
C THR A 84 -4.49 -15.66 2.95
N ALA A 85 -3.42 -14.86 3.08
CA ALA A 85 -3.33 -13.80 4.09
C ALA A 85 -4.48 -12.79 3.95
N LYS A 86 -5.14 -12.48 5.07
CA LYS A 86 -6.28 -11.56 5.16
C LYS A 86 -6.03 -10.37 6.10
N TYR A 87 -5.17 -10.54 7.10
CA TYR A 87 -4.91 -9.55 8.13
C TYR A 87 -3.42 -9.27 8.28
N CYS A 88 -3.06 -8.07 8.74
CA CYS A 88 -1.67 -7.63 8.85
C CYS A 88 -0.85 -8.44 9.87
N ASP A 89 -1.52 -9.04 10.84
CA ASP A 89 -1.00 -9.90 11.89
C ASP A 89 -1.19 -11.41 11.61
N ASP A 90 -1.59 -11.78 10.38
CA ASP A 90 -1.58 -13.20 9.99
C ASP A 90 -0.15 -13.77 9.97
N PRO A 91 0.02 -15.07 10.28
CA PRO A 91 1.33 -15.72 10.21
C PRO A 91 2.00 -15.52 8.84
N GLY A 92 3.28 -15.14 8.87
CA GLY A 92 4.07 -14.93 7.64
C GLY A 92 3.91 -13.55 6.99
N VAL A 93 2.96 -12.72 7.43
CA VAL A 93 2.86 -11.32 7.02
C VAL A 93 3.91 -10.49 7.75
N LYS A 94 4.75 -9.78 6.99
CA LYS A 94 5.89 -9.02 7.51
C LYS A 94 5.87 -7.60 6.97
N LEU A 95 6.07 -6.63 7.86
CA LEU A 95 6.22 -5.23 7.48
C LEU A 95 7.48 -5.09 6.61
N LEU A 96 7.31 -4.55 5.41
CA LEU A 96 8.39 -4.16 4.51
C LEU A 96 8.85 -2.74 4.81
N GLY A 97 7.91 -1.84 5.09
CA GLY A 97 8.20 -0.47 5.48
C GLY A 97 6.96 0.40 5.52
N VAL A 98 7.15 1.70 5.75
CA VAL A 98 6.07 2.67 5.98
C VAL A 98 6.31 3.91 5.12
N LEU A 99 5.25 4.39 4.46
CA LEU A 99 5.23 5.69 3.80
C LEU A 99 4.34 6.66 4.59
N SER A 100 4.92 7.75 5.10
CA SER A 100 4.20 8.80 5.83
C SER A 100 3.88 9.98 4.92
N ILE A 101 2.66 10.50 5.03
CA ILE A 101 2.10 11.53 4.15
C ILE A 101 1.42 12.58 5.01
N LYS A 102 1.67 13.86 4.72
CA LYS A 102 0.90 14.94 5.34
C LYS A 102 -0.43 15.10 4.64
N LEU A 103 -1.50 15.24 5.42
CA LEU A 103 -2.84 15.51 4.96
C LEU A 103 -3.27 16.91 5.42
N PRO A 104 -2.90 17.97 4.69
CA PRO A 104 -3.36 19.32 5.00
C PRO A 104 -4.89 19.43 4.84
N ASN A 105 -5.45 20.60 5.17
CA ASN A 105 -6.87 20.91 4.96
C ASN A 105 -7.85 19.99 5.72
N ALA A 106 -7.61 19.76 7.02
CA ALA A 106 -8.46 18.94 7.88
C ALA A 106 -9.95 19.39 7.90
N ASN A 107 -10.24 20.64 7.53
CA ASN A 107 -11.59 21.16 7.33
C ASN A 107 -12.38 20.41 6.23
N LEU A 108 -11.71 19.71 5.30
CA LEU A 108 -12.34 18.87 4.28
C LEU A 108 -12.75 17.48 4.81
N GLY A 109 -12.41 17.17 6.07
CA GLY A 109 -12.83 15.93 6.73
C GLY A 109 -12.32 14.68 6.00
N LEU A 110 -13.25 13.77 5.67
CA LEU A 110 -12.95 12.51 4.96
C LEU A 110 -12.85 12.68 3.44
N ALA A 111 -13.22 13.83 2.87
CA ALA A 111 -13.19 14.09 1.44
C ALA A 111 -11.78 14.43 0.89
N ARG A 112 -10.74 13.96 1.58
CA ARG A 112 -9.34 14.07 1.17
C ARG A 112 -8.91 12.71 0.66
N SER A 113 -8.35 12.64 -0.53
CA SER A 113 -7.90 11.36 -1.09
C SER A 113 -6.43 11.36 -1.48
N VAL A 114 -5.85 10.18 -1.39
CA VAL A 114 -4.45 9.91 -1.72
C VAL A 114 -4.42 8.75 -2.69
N ASN A 115 -3.84 8.97 -3.87
CA ASN A 115 -3.56 7.89 -4.80
C ASN A 115 -2.25 7.23 -4.41
N PHE A 116 -2.33 6.04 -3.80
CA PHE A 116 -1.18 5.21 -3.49
C PHE A 116 -0.89 4.25 -4.63
N SER A 117 0.39 4.04 -4.94
CA SER A 117 0.85 3.00 -5.86
C SER A 117 2.18 2.40 -5.46
N LEU A 118 2.32 1.11 -5.73
CA LEU A 118 3.54 0.32 -5.59
C LEU A 118 4.02 -0.08 -6.98
N MET A 119 5.32 0.10 -7.23
CA MET A 119 5.98 -0.19 -8.50
C MET A 119 7.17 -1.11 -8.27
N PHE A 120 7.45 -1.99 -9.23
CA PHE A 120 8.52 -2.98 -9.13
C PHE A 120 9.67 -2.63 -10.07
N GLY A 121 10.40 -1.57 -9.73
CA GLY A 121 11.58 -1.09 -10.46
C GLY A 121 12.74 -2.08 -10.50
N LYS A 122 13.77 -1.83 -11.31
CA LYS A 122 14.81 -2.84 -11.63
C LYS A 122 15.50 -3.45 -10.40
N MET A 123 15.84 -2.64 -9.40
CA MET A 123 16.57 -3.07 -8.20
C MET A 123 15.80 -2.79 -6.91
N GLU A 124 14.67 -2.12 -7.01
CA GLU A 124 13.92 -1.59 -5.88
C GLU A 124 12.42 -1.73 -6.10
N ILE A 125 11.69 -1.66 -4.99
CA ILE A 125 10.25 -1.51 -4.95
C ILE A 125 10.01 -0.06 -4.57
N GLU A 126 9.28 0.68 -5.39
CA GLU A 126 8.97 2.09 -5.14
C GLU A 126 7.52 2.21 -4.69
N ALA A 127 7.32 2.87 -3.55
CA ALA A 127 6.01 3.23 -3.06
C ALA A 127 5.83 4.73 -3.22
N GLN A 128 4.77 5.13 -3.92
CA GLN A 128 4.42 6.51 -4.20
C GLN A 128 3.01 6.78 -3.68
N ALA A 129 2.82 7.94 -3.09
CA ALA A 129 1.50 8.42 -2.72
C ALA A 129 1.34 9.88 -3.15
N LYS A 130 0.25 10.16 -3.85
CA LYS A 130 -0.07 11.50 -4.35
C LYS A 130 -1.36 12.02 -3.72
N ASP A 131 -1.25 13.11 -2.98
CA ASP A 131 -2.41 13.88 -2.54
C ASP A 131 -3.14 14.43 -3.78
N THR A 132 -4.41 14.06 -3.93
CA THR A 132 -5.19 14.39 -5.14
C THR A 132 -5.58 15.86 -5.22
N LEU A 133 -5.65 16.55 -4.08
CA LEU A 133 -6.03 17.96 -3.99
C LEU A 133 -4.82 18.85 -4.23
N THR A 134 -3.72 18.60 -3.53
CA THR A 134 -2.52 19.46 -3.61
C THR A 134 -1.57 19.06 -4.73
N GLY A 135 -1.69 17.82 -5.22
CA GLY A 135 -0.76 17.24 -6.18
C GLY A 135 0.60 16.85 -5.60
N ASN A 136 0.81 17.05 -4.29
CA ASN A 136 2.03 16.71 -3.60
C ASN A 136 2.25 15.19 -3.63
N THR A 137 3.48 14.80 -3.94
CA THR A 137 3.90 13.41 -4.04
C THR A 137 4.88 13.07 -2.92
N TYR A 138 4.69 11.90 -2.32
CA TYR A 138 5.51 11.33 -1.26
C TYR A 138 5.98 9.97 -1.71
N GLU A 139 7.27 9.67 -1.51
CA GLU A 139 7.89 8.46 -2.05
C GLU A 139 8.83 7.82 -1.04
N THR A 140 8.95 6.51 -1.13
CA THR A 140 9.99 5.72 -0.47
C THR A 140 10.32 4.51 -1.34
N SER A 141 11.52 3.95 -1.19
CA SER A 141 11.90 2.74 -1.90
C SER A 141 12.52 1.70 -0.98
N PHE A 142 12.34 0.44 -1.36
CA PHE A 142 12.81 -0.72 -0.63
C PHE A 142 13.71 -1.55 -1.54
N ALA A 143 14.80 -2.07 -1.00
CA ALA A 143 15.64 -3.00 -1.73
C ALA A 143 14.81 -4.23 -2.13
N LEU A 144 14.82 -4.56 -3.42
CA LEU A 144 14.18 -5.77 -3.89
C LEU A 144 14.99 -6.97 -3.39
N SER A 145 14.39 -7.80 -2.54
CA SER A 145 15.02 -9.06 -2.13
C SER A 145 15.01 -10.03 -3.32
N LEU A 146 16.17 -10.19 -3.97
CA LEU A 146 16.44 -11.14 -5.05
C LEU A 146 16.63 -12.57 -4.57
#